data_AF-A0A174ECD0-F1
#
_entry.id   AF-A0A174ECD0-F1
#
_cell.length_a   1.000
_cell.length_b   1.000
_cell.length_c   1.000
_cell.angle_alpha   90.00
_cell.angle_beta   90.00
_cell.angle_gamma   90.00
#
_symmetry.space_group_name_H-M   'P 1'
#
loop_
_entity.id
_entity.type
_entity.pdbx_description
1 polymer ?
#
loop_
_entity_poly.entity_id
_entity_poly.type
_entity_poly.pdbx_seq_one_letter_code
_entity_poly.pdbx_strand_id
1 'polypeptide(L)'
;MLRKKNYDTKRHQNCYSYIVKRNDAIKLLEDIYPYLIIPTKKSRAQLILLKYKAVTPRNGRYSEEMLKSKIDFYNEFISIKQ
;
A
#
# COMPACT_ATOMS: atom_id res chain seq x y z
N MET A 1 -15.46 -6.41 -1.62
CA MET A 1 -16.15 -6.28 -0.32
C MET A 1 -16.66 -7.66 0.07
N LEU A 2 -16.27 -8.18 1.23
CA LEU A 2 -16.73 -9.49 1.70
C LEU A 2 -17.85 -9.27 2.71
N ARG A 3 -18.99 -9.91 2.47
CA ARG A 3 -20.11 -9.90 3.41
C ARG A 3 -19.83 -10.90 4.53
N LYS A 4 -19.84 -10.43 5.78
CA LYS A 4 -19.75 -11.32 6.93
C LYS A 4 -21.11 -11.98 7.13
N LYS A 5 -21.13 -13.31 7.29
CA LYS A 5 -22.37 -14.03 7.59
C LYS A 5 -22.94 -13.50 8.90
N ASN A 6 -24.20 -13.09 8.87
CA ASN A 6 -24.94 -12.67 10.04
C ASN A 6 -25.73 -13.89 10.58
N TYR A 7 -25.41 -14.30 11.80
CA TYR A 7 -26.01 -15.47 12.44
C TYR A 7 -27.26 -15.14 13.26
N ASP A 8 -27.49 -13.86 13.58
CA ASP A 8 -28.68 -13.37 14.28
C ASP A 8 -29.19 -12.09 13.61
N THR A 9 -30.03 -12.26 12.60
CA THR A 9 -30.56 -11.15 11.79
C THR A 9 -31.64 -10.34 12.50
N LYS A 10 -32.17 -10.82 13.63
CA LYS A 10 -33.14 -10.07 14.44
C LYS A 10 -32.44 -9.06 15.34
N ARG A 11 -31.24 -9.39 15.82
CA ARG A 11 -30.46 -8.52 16.71
C ARG A 11 -29.38 -7.73 16.01
N HIS A 12 -28.72 -8.28 14.99
CA HIS A 12 -27.51 -7.68 14.41
C HIS A 12 -27.75 -7.16 12.99
N GLN A 13 -27.13 -6.03 12.65
CA GLN A 13 -27.09 -5.51 11.29
C GLN A 13 -26.05 -6.24 10.43
N ASN A 14 -26.20 -6.14 9.10
CA ASN A 14 -25.22 -6.70 8.17
C ASN A 14 -23.88 -5.97 8.32
N CYS A 15 -22.80 -6.76 8.44
CA CYS A 15 -21.44 -6.26 8.53
C CYS A 15 -20.67 -6.60 7.24
N TYR A 16 -19.83 -5.66 6.82
CA TYR A 16 -19.02 -5.80 5.62
C TYR A 16 -17.55 -5.53 5.94
N SER A 17 -16.67 -6.26 5.27
CA SER A 17 -15.24 -6.03 5.35
C SER A 17 -14.71 -5.54 4.00
N TYR A 18 -14.00 -4.42 4.06
CA TYR A 18 -13.21 -3.92 2.94
C TYR A 18 -11.76 -4.36 3.15
N ILE A 19 -11.20 -5.06 2.16
CA ILE A 19 -9.85 -5.60 2.21
C ILE A 19 -9.05 -4.91 1.11
N VAL A 20 -7.99 -4.24 1.51
CA VAL A 20 -7.05 -3.58 0.61
C VAL A 20 -5.78 -4.42 0.56
N LYS A 21 -5.44 -4.97 -0.61
CA LYS A 21 -4.28 -5.86 -0.75
C LYS A 21 -3.64 -5.73 -2.13
N ARG A 22 -2.35 -6.05 -2.21
CA ARG A 22 -1.58 -6.10 -3.48
C ARG A 22 -1.72 -4.78 -4.25
N ASN A 23 -2.16 -4.82 -5.50
CA ASN A 23 -2.29 -3.65 -6.36
C ASN A 23 -3.41 -2.72 -5.90
N ASP A 24 -4.42 -3.23 -5.20
CA ASP A 24 -5.53 -2.40 -4.71
C ASP A 24 -5.04 -1.40 -3.65
N ALA A 25 -3.99 -1.75 -2.90
CA ALA A 25 -3.33 -0.80 -1.98
C ALA A 25 -2.65 0.34 -2.72
N ILE A 26 -2.00 0.06 -3.86
CA ILE A 26 -1.33 1.09 -4.65
C ILE A 26 -2.35 1.98 -5.36
N LYS A 27 -3.41 1.39 -5.91
CA LYS A 27 -4.52 2.14 -6.51
C LYS A 27 -5.19 3.07 -5.50
N LEU A 28 -5.50 2.56 -4.31
CA LEU A 28 -6.04 3.40 -3.24
C LEU A 28 -5.08 4.55 -2.88
N LEU A 29 -3.78 4.28 -2.84
CA LEU A 29 -2.77 5.31 -2.58
C LEU A 29 -2.74 6.38 -3.69
N GLU A 30 -2.90 5.97 -4.95
CA GLU A 30 -3.02 6.85 -6.11
C GLU A 30 -4.27 7.73 -6.04
N ASP A 31 -5.42 7.13 -5.69
CA ASP A 31 -6.69 7.84 -5.55
C ASP A 31 -6.64 8.91 -4.44
N ILE A 32 -5.98 8.62 -3.32
CA ILE A 32 -5.87 9.57 -2.19
C ILE A 32 -4.72 10.57 -2.34
N TYR A 33 -3.74 10.29 -3.22
CA TYR A 33 -2.52 11.09 -3.37
C TYR A 33 -2.78 12.59 -3.58
N PRO A 34 -3.74 13.01 -4.44
CA PRO A 34 -4.04 14.44 -4.65
C PRO A 34 -4.51 15.14 -3.38
N TYR A 35 -5.11 14.40 -2.45
CA TYR A 35 -5.70 14.92 -1.22
C TYR A 35 -4.73 14.87 -0.01
N LEU A 36 -3.50 14.39 -0.19
CA LEU A 36 -2.49 14.39 0.86
C LEU A 36 -1.93 15.80 1.08
N ILE A 37 -2.22 16.36 2.25
CA ILE A 37 -1.78 17.71 2.65
C ILE A 37 -0.37 17.69 3.25
N ILE A 38 -0.09 16.71 4.09
CA ILE A 38 1.18 16.63 4.83
C ILE A 38 2.33 16.35 3.83
N PRO A 39 3.31 17.25 3.67
CA PRO A 39 4.34 17.13 2.64
C PRO A 39 5.10 15.81 2.72
N THR A 40 5.45 15.37 3.93
CA THR A 40 6.21 14.14 4.16
C THR A 40 5.43 12.89 3.79
N LYS A 41 4.11 12.88 4.04
CA LYS A 41 3.21 11.80 3.58
C LYS A 41 3.08 11.82 2.06
N LYS A 42 3.00 13.01 1.46
CA LYS A 42 2.91 13.19 0.00
C LYS A 42 4.18 12.71 -0.71
N SER A 43 5.36 13.10 -0.22
CA SER A 43 6.65 12.64 -0.77
C SER A 43 6.81 11.12 -0.64
N ARG A 44 6.45 10.54 0.50
CA ARG A 44 6.46 9.08 0.70
C ARG A 44 5.49 8.36 -0.26
N ALA A 45 4.28 8.89 -0.43
CA ALA A 45 3.30 8.33 -1.34
C ALA A 45 3.79 8.38 -2.80
N GLN A 46 4.35 9.51 -3.21
CA GLN A 46 4.95 9.68 -4.54
C GLN A 46 6.07 8.68 -4.79
N LEU A 47 6.96 8.50 -3.81
CA LEU A 47 8.06 7.54 -3.91
C LEU A 47 7.54 6.10 -4.11
N ILE A 48 6.50 5.70 -3.37
CA ILE A 48 5.85 4.40 -3.54
C ILE A 48 5.24 4.27 -4.94
N LEU A 49 4.46 5.25 -5.39
CA LEU A 49 3.76 5.21 -6.68
C LEU A 49 4.75 5.09 -7.85
N LEU A 50 5.90 5.76 -7.78
CA LEU A 50 6.90 5.76 -8.84
C LEU A 50 7.80 4.52 -8.83
N LYS A 51 8.29 4.11 -7.66
CA LYS A 51 9.42 3.14 -7.59
C LYS A 51 9.05 1.76 -7.06
N TYR A 52 8.02 1.63 -6.21
CA TYR A 52 7.77 0.39 -5.45
C TYR A 52 7.58 -0.83 -6.35
N LYS A 53 6.85 -0.69 -7.47
CA LYS A 53 6.61 -1.80 -8.41
C LYS A 53 7.85 -2.24 -9.18
N ALA A 54 8.76 -1.32 -9.47
CA ALA A 54 10.01 -1.65 -10.14
C ALA A 54 10.94 -2.48 -9.24
N VAL A 55 10.97 -2.18 -7.93
CA VAL A 55 11.86 -2.84 -6.98
C VAL A 55 11.26 -4.07 -6.28
N THR A 56 9.98 -4.38 -6.51
CA THR A 56 9.30 -5.54 -5.91
C THR A 56 8.80 -6.54 -6.95
N PRO A 57 9.59 -7.59 -7.26
CA PRO A 57 9.19 -8.63 -8.21
C PRO A 57 8.00 -9.45 -7.71
N ARG A 58 7.14 -9.85 -8.64
CA ARG A 58 5.92 -10.61 -8.34
C ARG A 58 6.18 -11.98 -7.71
N ASN A 59 7.27 -12.65 -8.09
CA ASN A 59 7.63 -14.00 -7.62
C ASN A 59 8.48 -13.99 -6.33
N GLY A 60 8.84 -12.80 -5.81
CA GLY A 60 9.66 -12.67 -4.60
C GLY A 60 11.12 -13.09 -4.75
N ARG A 61 11.60 -13.41 -5.97
CA ARG A 61 13.01 -13.75 -6.23
C ARG A 61 13.78 -12.47 -6.55
N TYR A 62 14.90 -12.26 -5.85
CA TYR A 62 15.77 -11.10 -6.03
C TYR A 62 17.15 -11.57 -6.49
N SER A 63 17.73 -10.92 -7.50
CA SER A 63 19.18 -10.91 -7.69
C SER A 63 19.82 -9.99 -6.64
N GLU A 64 21.15 -10.04 -6.51
CA GLU A 64 21.89 -9.15 -5.62
C GLU A 64 21.62 -7.67 -5.94
N GLU A 65 21.59 -7.31 -7.22
CA GLU A 65 21.29 -5.96 -7.71
C GLU A 65 19.86 -5.52 -7.37
N MET A 66 18.89 -6.42 -7.52
CA MET A 66 17.50 -6.14 -7.15
C MET A 66 17.33 -5.99 -5.65
N LEU A 67 18.06 -6.80 -4.86
CA LEU A 67 18.03 -6.71 -3.41
C LEU A 67 18.62 -5.38 -2.95
N LYS A 68 19.76 -4.97 -3.53
CA LYS A 68 20.36 -3.65 -3.29
C LYS A 68 19.36 -2.53 -3.63
N SER A 69 18.75 -2.59 -4.81
CA SER A 69 17.75 -1.59 -5.24
C SER A 69 16.55 -1.50 -4.27
N LYS A 70 16.10 -2.63 -3.74
CA LYS A 70 15.04 -2.67 -2.72
C LYS A 70 15.47 -2.03 -1.40
N ILE A 71 16.71 -2.31 -0.95
CA ILE A 71 17.28 -1.74 0.27
C ILE A 71 17.45 -0.23 0.11
N ASP A 72 17.98 0.22 -1.02
CA ASP A 72 18.15 1.64 -1.35
C ASP A 72 16.80 2.37 -1.35
N PHE A 73 15.78 1.78 -1.96
CA PHE A 73 14.40 2.28 -1.90
C PHE A 73 13.88 2.40 -0.45
N TYR A 74 14.12 1.39 0.38
CA TYR A 74 13.71 1.42 1.79
C TYR A 74 14.42 2.54 2.57
N ASN A 75 15.72 2.69 2.37
CA ASN A 75 16.52 3.73 2.99
C ASN A 75 16.05 5.12 2.56
N GLU A 76 15.80 5.32 1.25
CA GLU A 76 15.21 6.54 0.70
C GLU A 76 13.86 6.84 1.38
N PHE A 77 12.98 5.84 1.48
CA PHE A 77 11.67 5.99 2.12
C PHE A 77 11.75 6.41 3.60
N ILE A 78 12.61 5.77 4.38
CA ILE A 78 12.80 6.08 5.81
C ILE A 78 13.50 7.41 6.03
N SER A 79 14.37 7.82 5.09
CA SER A 79 15.10 9.09 5.16
C SER A 79 14.18 10.32 5.08
N ILE A 80 12.98 10.17 4.51
CA ILE A 80 11.95 11.22 4.50
C ILE A 80 11.45 11.40 5.95
N LYS A 81 12.06 12.33 6.69
CA LYS A 81 11.70 12.69 8.07
C LYS A 81 10.58 13.73 8.12
N GLN A 82 9.94 13.84 9.29
CA GLN A 82 8.89 14.81 9.59
C GLN A 82 9.42 16.23 9.65
#